data_AF-A0A2Z7CRR3-F1
#
_entry.id   AF-A0A2Z7CRR3-F1
#
_cell.length_a   1.000
_cell.length_b   1.000
_cell.length_c   1.000
_cell.angle_alpha   90.00
_cell.angle_beta   90.00
_cell.angle_gamma   90.00
#
_symmetry.space_group_name_H-M   'P 1'
#
loop_
_entity.id
_entity.type
_entity.pdbx_description
1 polymer ?
#
loop_
_entity_poly.entity_id
_entity_poly.type
_entity_poly.pdbx_seq_one_letter_code
_entity_poly.pdbx_strand_id
1 'polypeptide(L)'
;MASVAAPNAHFYPDRNSRNPSLSRRIDLRILSQQKPPVEPPQDVSTSQKGGRREVILRSSEIAVLGAIFHFSGTKPNYLGVQKNPPSLALCPATNNCVSTSENISDRSHYAPPWDYNPAEGRGSKNPASRGQAMKELLDVFVDDVEFWFPPGKKSIVQYRSASRLGNFDFDVNRKRIKALRLALEKKGWASENSF
;
A
#
# COMPACT_ATOMS: atom_id res chain seq x y z
N MET A 1 37.88 -53.27 -5.08
CA MET A 1 39.32 -52.94 -5.05
C MET A 1 39.61 -51.98 -6.20
N ALA A 2 40.45 -50.98 -5.90
CA ALA A 2 41.04 -49.96 -6.77
C ALA A 2 40.14 -48.80 -7.25
N SER A 3 40.52 -47.52 -7.29
CA SER A 3 41.44 -46.62 -6.55
C SER A 3 41.65 -45.39 -7.46
N VAL A 4 41.57 -44.16 -6.90
CA VAL A 4 42.16 -42.84 -7.30
C VAL A 4 41.98 -42.34 -8.77
N ALA A 5 41.87 -41.04 -9.09
CA ALA A 5 42.47 -39.83 -8.53
C ALA A 5 41.72 -38.53 -8.96
N ALA A 6 41.88 -37.46 -8.17
CA ALA A 6 41.75 -36.06 -8.59
C ALA A 6 43.08 -35.58 -9.21
N PRO A 7 43.12 -34.51 -10.05
CA PRO A 7 43.49 -33.15 -9.57
C PRO A 7 42.78 -32.05 -10.42
N ASN A 8 42.96 -30.72 -10.36
CA ASN A 8 43.97 -29.84 -9.79
C ASN A 8 43.39 -28.41 -9.67
N ALA A 9 43.88 -27.65 -8.70
CA ALA A 9 43.58 -26.23 -8.50
C ALA A 9 44.38 -25.34 -9.47
N HIS A 10 43.80 -24.24 -9.93
CA HIS A 10 44.55 -23.15 -10.55
C HIS A 10 44.45 -21.86 -9.71
N PHE A 11 45.63 -21.52 -9.21
CA PHE A 11 46.02 -20.35 -8.45
C PHE A 11 46.38 -19.23 -9.45
N TYR A 12 45.91 -18.00 -9.23
CA TYR A 12 46.49 -16.79 -9.84
C TYR A 12 46.68 -15.73 -8.75
N PRO A 13 47.92 -15.27 -8.48
CA PRO A 13 48.17 -14.18 -7.56
C PRO A 13 48.28 -12.82 -8.28
N ASP A 14 47.65 -11.83 -7.67
CA ASP A 14 48.20 -10.53 -7.23
C ASP A 14 48.90 -9.58 -8.24
N ARG A 15 48.46 -8.32 -8.29
CA ARG A 15 49.25 -7.14 -7.86
C ARG A 15 48.62 -5.78 -8.20
N ASN A 16 48.41 -5.02 -7.12
CA ASN A 16 49.03 -3.70 -6.86
C ASN A 16 48.64 -2.50 -7.75
N SER A 17 48.12 -1.42 -7.12
CA SER A 17 48.86 -0.14 -7.01
C SER A 17 48.04 1.04 -6.45
N ARG A 18 48.44 1.45 -5.23
CA ARG A 18 48.68 2.84 -4.74
C ARG A 18 47.51 3.76 -4.33
N ASN A 19 47.47 3.98 -3.02
CA ASN A 19 47.09 5.24 -2.35
C ASN A 19 48.02 6.40 -2.74
N PRO A 20 47.59 7.66 -2.51
CA PRO A 20 48.27 8.40 -1.45
C PRO A 20 47.33 9.16 -0.51
N SER A 21 47.83 9.25 0.71
CA SER A 21 47.44 10.10 1.83
C SER A 21 47.25 11.57 1.47
N LEU A 22 46.38 12.28 2.20
CA LEU A 22 46.87 13.40 3.01
C LEU A 22 45.89 13.77 4.14
N SER A 23 46.49 13.90 5.31
CA SER A 23 45.94 14.31 6.60
C SER A 23 45.64 15.81 6.62
N ARG A 24 44.54 16.22 7.28
CA ARG A 24 44.52 17.47 8.07
C ARG A 24 43.52 17.39 9.22
N ARG A 25 44.08 17.64 10.40
CA ARG A 25 43.49 17.69 11.74
C ARG A 25 42.55 18.91 11.88
N ILE A 26 41.38 18.69 12.49
CA ILE A 26 40.90 19.22 13.78
C ILE A 26 40.82 20.76 13.86
N ASP A 27 39.62 21.29 14.13
CA ASP A 27 39.43 22.18 15.28
C ASP A 27 37.97 22.21 15.75
N LEU A 28 37.78 21.69 16.96
CA LEU A 28 36.61 21.86 17.81
C LEU A 28 36.81 23.15 18.61
N ARG A 29 35.91 24.13 18.52
CA ARG A 29 35.76 25.18 19.54
C ARG A 29 34.29 25.43 19.83
N ILE A 30 33.86 24.90 20.96
CA ILE A 30 32.70 25.34 21.74
C ILE A 30 33.19 26.47 22.66
N LEU A 31 32.44 27.56 22.75
CA LEU A 31 32.22 28.44 23.92
C LEU A 31 31.11 29.44 23.49
N SER A 32 29.87 29.26 23.95
CA SER A 32 29.31 29.90 25.16
C SER A 32 29.21 31.43 25.01
N GLN A 33 27.99 31.99 25.01
CA GLN A 33 27.47 32.93 26.02
C GLN A 33 25.99 33.28 25.73
N GLN A 34 25.13 33.11 26.74
CA GLN A 34 23.79 33.70 26.84
C GLN A 34 23.88 34.97 27.71
N LYS A 35 23.14 36.04 27.35
CA LYS A 35 22.64 37.09 28.28
C LYS A 35 21.48 37.87 27.63
N PRO A 36 20.62 38.61 28.38
CA PRO A 36 19.17 38.43 28.34
C PRO A 36 18.43 39.78 28.03
N PRO A 37 17.16 39.99 28.46
CA PRO A 37 16.07 40.49 27.61
C PRO A 37 16.03 42.02 27.45
N VAL A 38 15.45 42.49 26.34
CA VAL A 38 15.04 43.89 26.15
C VAL A 38 13.55 43.90 25.77
N GLU A 39 12.72 44.51 26.61
CA GLU A 39 11.30 44.79 26.37
C GLU A 39 11.10 46.23 25.85
N PRO A 40 9.90 46.61 25.35
CA PRO A 40 9.73 47.23 24.03
C PRO A 40 9.46 48.74 24.09
N PRO A 41 9.28 49.39 22.93
CA PRO A 41 8.00 50.08 22.77
C PRO A 41 7.38 49.98 21.37
N GLN A 42 6.06 49.80 21.40
CA GLN A 42 4.99 50.45 20.63
C GLN A 42 5.30 50.84 19.16
N ASP A 43 4.44 50.43 18.23
CA ASP A 43 3.22 51.17 17.89
C ASP A 43 2.72 50.76 16.48
N VAL A 44 1.49 51.18 16.18
CA VAL A 44 0.90 51.35 14.85
C VAL A 44 0.16 50.16 14.24
N SER A 45 -1.16 50.26 14.38
CA SER A 45 -2.17 49.74 13.48
C SER A 45 -1.92 50.14 12.03
N THR A 46 -1.88 49.18 11.11
CA THR A 46 -2.27 49.43 9.73
C THR A 46 -3.07 48.27 9.15
N SER A 47 -4.30 48.60 8.82
CA SER A 47 -5.22 47.92 7.90
C SER A 47 -4.51 47.31 6.69
N GLN A 48 -4.76 46.03 6.41
CA GLN A 48 -4.68 45.52 5.03
C GLN A 48 -5.91 44.73 4.63
N LYS A 49 -6.53 45.26 3.57
CA LYS A 49 -7.60 44.69 2.76
C LYS A 49 -7.11 43.40 2.07
N GLY A 50 -7.93 42.36 2.20
CA GLY A 50 -8.35 41.41 1.17
C GLY A 50 -7.28 40.79 0.25
N GLY A 51 -7.03 39.49 0.41
CA GLY A 51 -6.22 38.76 -0.57
C GLY A 51 -5.92 37.28 -0.34
N ARG A 52 -6.64 36.58 0.54
CA ARG A 52 -6.77 35.11 0.64
C ARG A 52 -7.68 34.89 1.83
N ARG A 53 -8.60 33.93 1.78
CA ARG A 53 -9.47 33.61 2.92
C ARG A 53 -8.61 32.94 4.00
N GLU A 54 -7.84 33.74 4.71
CA GLU A 54 -7.27 33.39 6.00
C GLU A 54 -8.47 33.37 6.95
N VAL A 55 -8.96 32.17 7.24
CA VAL A 55 -9.95 31.96 8.29
C VAL A 55 -9.21 32.21 9.60
N ILE A 56 -9.13 33.47 10.02
CA ILE A 56 -8.63 33.84 11.34
C ILE A 56 -9.68 33.36 12.33
N LEU A 57 -9.47 32.17 12.89
CA LEU A 57 -10.26 31.61 14.00
C LEU A 57 -10.03 32.48 15.23
N ARG A 58 -10.81 33.57 15.35
CA ARG A 58 -10.81 34.48 16.51
C ARG A 58 -11.64 33.99 17.69
N SER A 59 -12.07 32.73 17.70
CA SER A 59 -12.68 32.12 18.86
C SER A 59 -11.98 30.79 19.15
N SER A 60 -11.42 30.71 20.36
CA SER A 60 -10.82 29.50 20.95
C SER A 60 -11.81 28.33 21.10
N GLU A 61 -13.08 28.52 20.72
CA GLU A 61 -14.14 27.53 20.81
C GLU A 61 -14.30 26.65 19.55
N ILE A 62 -13.81 27.09 18.38
CA ILE A 62 -13.92 26.29 17.13
C ILE A 62 -12.78 25.27 17.00
N ALA A 63 -11.63 25.52 17.64
CA ALA A 63 -10.48 24.62 17.60
C ALA A 63 -10.76 23.25 18.27
N VAL A 64 -11.79 23.14 19.12
CA VAL A 64 -12.18 21.90 19.80
C VAL A 64 -12.95 20.95 18.88
N LEU A 65 -13.63 21.45 17.84
CA LEU A 65 -14.44 20.61 16.94
C LEU A 65 -13.61 19.82 15.90
N GLY A 66 -12.32 20.14 15.73
CA GLY A 66 -11.44 19.45 14.78
C GLY A 66 -10.69 18.24 15.36
N ALA A 67 -10.68 18.04 16.68
CA ALA A 67 -9.82 17.05 17.34
C ALA A 67 -10.44 15.64 17.49
N ILE A 68 -11.73 15.45 17.17
CA ILE A 68 -12.44 14.17 17.34
C ILE A 68 -12.55 13.41 16.00
N PHE A 69 -11.46 13.39 15.23
CA PHE A 69 -11.35 12.51 14.06
C PHE A 69 -10.13 11.59 14.20
N HIS A 70 -10.04 10.84 15.30
CA HIS A 70 -9.16 9.66 15.43
C HIS A 70 -9.75 8.46 14.66
N PHE A 71 -9.98 8.67 13.36
CA PHE A 71 -10.44 7.63 12.44
C PHE A 71 -9.24 6.94 11.80
N SER A 72 -8.45 6.23 12.61
CA SER A 72 -7.50 5.23 12.10
C SER A 72 -7.79 3.92 12.79
N GLY A 73 -8.59 3.06 12.15
CA GLY A 73 -8.76 1.71 12.67
C GLY A 73 -7.46 0.94 12.55
N THR A 74 -7.29 -0.01 13.47
CA THR A 74 -6.08 -0.80 13.60
C THR A 74 -5.98 -1.80 12.46
N LYS A 75 -4.83 -1.80 11.77
CA LYS A 75 -4.53 -2.82 10.76
C LYS A 75 -4.43 -4.19 11.45
N PRO A 76 -5.20 -5.20 11.02
CA PRO A 76 -5.12 -6.52 11.63
C PRO A 76 -3.78 -7.22 11.36
N ASN A 77 -3.39 -8.14 12.25
CA ASN A 77 -2.12 -8.87 12.16
C ASN A 77 -2.20 -10.18 11.38
N TYR A 78 -3.40 -10.58 10.94
CA TYR A 78 -3.66 -11.83 10.21
C TYR A 78 -3.76 -11.62 8.69
N LEU A 79 -3.22 -10.51 8.20
CA LEU A 79 -3.24 -10.13 6.78
C LEU A 79 -2.30 -11.00 5.93
N GLY A 80 -2.64 -11.14 4.65
CA GLY A 80 -1.92 -11.95 3.67
C GLY A 80 -2.49 -13.35 3.46
N VAL A 81 -1.65 -14.20 2.86
CA VAL A 81 -2.01 -15.58 2.49
C VAL A 81 -1.83 -16.50 3.68
N GLN A 82 -2.91 -17.16 4.10
CA GLN A 82 -2.91 -18.19 5.13
C GLN A 82 -2.25 -19.46 4.61
N LYS A 83 -1.61 -20.26 5.47
CA LYS A 83 -0.79 -21.39 5.03
C LYS A 83 -1.58 -22.70 4.82
N ASN A 84 -2.75 -22.87 5.43
CA ASN A 84 -3.47 -24.15 5.46
C ASN A 84 -5.02 -23.99 5.49
N PRO A 85 -5.73 -24.15 4.36
CA PRO A 85 -5.23 -24.19 2.98
C PRO A 85 -4.74 -22.80 2.52
N PRO A 86 -3.89 -22.72 1.48
CA PRO A 86 -3.47 -21.45 0.90
C PRO A 86 -4.69 -20.68 0.41
N SER A 87 -4.98 -19.57 1.09
CA SER A 87 -6.15 -18.71 0.84
C SER A 87 -5.92 -17.34 1.47
N LEU A 88 -6.70 -16.34 1.06
CA LEU A 88 -6.69 -15.05 1.76
C LEU A 88 -7.36 -15.21 3.13
N ALA A 89 -7.11 -14.26 4.03
CA ALA A 89 -7.83 -14.21 5.29
C ALA A 89 -9.34 -14.13 5.08
N LEU A 90 -10.10 -14.74 5.99
CA LEU A 90 -11.54 -14.57 6.04
C LEU A 90 -11.89 -13.17 6.55
N CYS A 91 -13.06 -12.69 6.15
CA CYS A 91 -13.66 -11.49 6.65
C CYS A 91 -14.11 -11.67 8.10
N PRO A 92 -13.89 -10.66 8.97
CA PRO A 92 -14.59 -10.60 10.24
C PRO A 92 -16.09 -10.41 10.00
N ALA A 93 -16.91 -10.56 11.04
CA ALA A 93 -18.37 -10.40 10.99
C ALA A 93 -18.88 -8.96 10.73
N THR A 94 -18.05 -8.10 10.15
CA THR A 94 -18.37 -6.71 9.82
C THR A 94 -18.77 -6.57 8.37
N ASN A 95 -19.84 -5.81 8.10
CA ASN A 95 -20.42 -5.65 6.75
C ASN A 95 -19.51 -4.92 5.75
N ASN A 96 -18.40 -4.34 6.23
CA ASN A 96 -17.46 -3.53 5.45
C ASN A 96 -16.30 -4.36 4.85
N CYS A 97 -16.33 -5.69 4.98
CA CYS A 97 -15.33 -6.60 4.42
C CYS A 97 -15.90 -7.47 3.29
N VAL A 98 -15.11 -7.66 2.24
CA VAL A 98 -15.38 -8.65 1.20
C VAL A 98 -14.12 -9.46 0.89
N SER A 99 -14.27 -10.75 0.64
CA SER A 99 -13.17 -11.65 0.32
C SER A 99 -13.62 -12.76 -0.64
N THR A 100 -12.74 -13.13 -1.56
CA THR A 100 -12.97 -14.25 -2.49
C THR A 100 -12.82 -15.62 -1.82
N SER A 101 -12.24 -15.67 -0.62
CA SER A 101 -12.06 -16.90 0.15
C SER A 101 -13.27 -17.24 1.04
N GLU A 102 -14.29 -16.39 1.08
CA GLU A 102 -15.54 -16.63 1.81
C GLU A 102 -16.40 -17.71 1.18
N ASN A 103 -17.39 -18.18 1.95
CA ASN A 103 -18.41 -19.09 1.42
C ASN A 103 -19.28 -18.37 0.38
N ILE A 104 -19.47 -18.99 -0.78
CA ILE A 104 -20.30 -18.47 -1.89
C ILE A 104 -21.74 -18.15 -1.44
N SER A 105 -22.25 -18.85 -0.42
CA SER A 105 -23.58 -18.62 0.15
C SER A 105 -23.68 -17.31 0.93
N ASP A 106 -22.56 -16.77 1.41
CA ASP A 106 -22.50 -15.50 2.12
C ASP A 106 -22.51 -14.34 1.13
N ARG A 107 -23.71 -13.88 0.77
CA ARG A 107 -23.90 -12.75 -0.15
C ARG A 107 -23.36 -11.42 0.39
N SER A 108 -23.14 -11.31 1.70
CA SER A 108 -22.54 -10.11 2.32
C SER A 108 -21.03 -10.07 2.09
N HIS A 109 -20.31 -11.12 2.44
CA HIS A 109 -18.84 -11.07 2.45
C HIS A 109 -18.21 -11.69 1.20
N TYR A 110 -18.91 -12.58 0.49
CA TYR A 110 -18.39 -13.20 -0.71
C TYR A 110 -18.33 -12.22 -1.87
N ALA A 111 -17.21 -12.26 -2.58
CA ALA A 111 -17.06 -11.65 -3.88
C ALA A 111 -16.40 -12.64 -4.86
N PRO A 112 -16.83 -12.70 -6.13
CA PRO A 112 -16.23 -13.63 -7.09
C PRO A 112 -14.80 -13.21 -7.42
N PRO A 113 -13.89 -14.17 -7.65
CA PRO A 113 -12.53 -13.88 -8.07
C PRO A 113 -12.50 -13.37 -9.52
N TRP A 114 -11.40 -12.72 -9.91
CA TRP A 114 -11.23 -12.16 -11.24
C TRP A 114 -10.29 -13.00 -12.09
N ASP A 115 -10.65 -13.21 -13.36
CA ASP A 115 -9.80 -13.79 -14.38
C ASP A 115 -9.24 -12.68 -15.26
N TYR A 116 -7.91 -12.55 -15.30
CA TYR A 116 -7.23 -11.55 -16.14
C TYR A 116 -7.00 -12.02 -17.57
N ASN A 117 -7.14 -13.33 -17.84
CA ASN A 117 -7.07 -13.92 -19.18
C ASN A 117 -8.25 -14.88 -19.41
N PRO A 118 -9.49 -14.36 -19.46
CA PRO A 118 -10.64 -15.19 -19.81
C PRO A 118 -10.44 -15.88 -21.16
N ALA A 119 -10.95 -17.10 -21.31
CA ALA A 119 -10.86 -17.85 -22.56
C ALA A 119 -11.43 -17.04 -23.74
N GLU A 120 -12.48 -16.28 -23.48
CA GLU A 120 -13.06 -15.31 -24.41
C GLU A 120 -12.41 -13.92 -24.26
N GLY A 121 -12.32 -13.18 -25.36
CA GLY A 121 -11.81 -11.80 -25.33
C GLY A 121 -10.29 -11.71 -25.25
N ARG A 122 -9.77 -11.18 -24.13
CA ARG A 122 -8.34 -10.87 -23.99
C ARG A 122 -7.48 -12.13 -23.94
N GLY A 123 -7.88 -13.17 -23.22
CA GLY A 123 -7.04 -14.36 -23.02
C GLY A 123 -6.79 -15.17 -24.29
N SER A 124 -7.70 -15.13 -25.28
CA SER A 124 -7.51 -15.76 -26.58
C SER A 124 -6.75 -14.91 -27.60
N LYS A 125 -6.89 -13.58 -27.57
CA LYS A 125 -6.30 -12.69 -28.58
C LYS A 125 -4.93 -12.13 -28.17
N ASN A 126 -4.81 -11.67 -26.93
CA ASN A 126 -3.60 -11.03 -26.41
C ASN A 126 -3.51 -11.23 -24.88
N PRO A 127 -3.07 -12.42 -24.43
CA PRO A 127 -3.04 -12.75 -23.01
C PRO A 127 -2.07 -11.85 -22.25
N ALA A 128 -2.51 -11.32 -21.11
CA ALA A 128 -1.66 -10.59 -20.19
C ALA A 128 -0.68 -11.54 -19.49
N SER A 129 0.54 -11.05 -19.26
CA SER A 129 1.39 -11.66 -18.24
C SER A 129 0.92 -11.29 -16.83
N ARG A 130 1.28 -12.09 -15.84
CA ARG A 130 1.02 -11.78 -14.41
C ARG A 130 1.56 -10.40 -14.01
N GLY A 131 2.72 -10.01 -14.52
CA GLY A 131 3.30 -8.68 -14.23
C GLY A 131 2.47 -7.53 -14.82
N GLN A 132 1.94 -7.72 -16.03
CA GLN A 132 1.03 -6.76 -16.65
C GLN A 132 -0.29 -6.66 -15.88
N ALA A 133 -0.88 -7.79 -15.50
CA ALA A 133 -2.09 -7.81 -14.69
C ALA A 133 -1.89 -7.11 -13.34
N MET A 134 -0.75 -7.33 -12.69
CA MET A 134 -0.40 -6.65 -11.44
C MET A 134 -0.27 -5.13 -11.60
N LYS A 135 0.34 -4.67 -12.70
CA LYS A 135 0.40 -3.24 -13.02
C LYS A 135 -0.99 -2.64 -13.24
N GLU A 136 -1.86 -3.34 -13.98
CA GLU A 136 -3.22 -2.86 -14.23
C GLU A 136 -4.05 -2.75 -12.95
N LEU A 137 -3.86 -3.66 -11.99
CA LEU A 137 -4.48 -3.56 -10.67
C LEU A 137 -3.96 -2.34 -9.91
N LEU A 138 -2.65 -2.08 -9.93
CA LEU A 138 -2.05 -0.90 -9.28
C LEU A 138 -2.52 0.42 -9.90
N ASP A 139 -2.77 0.47 -11.21
CA ASP A 139 -3.27 1.67 -11.88
C ASP A 139 -4.73 2.02 -11.50
N VAL A 140 -5.52 1.00 -11.16
CA VAL A 140 -6.97 1.15 -10.92
C VAL A 140 -7.28 1.27 -9.42
N PHE A 141 -6.37 0.85 -8.55
CA PHE A 141 -6.64 0.66 -7.14
C PHE A 141 -5.90 1.65 -6.23
N VAL A 142 -6.63 2.33 -5.35
CA VAL A 142 -6.13 3.42 -4.50
C VAL A 142 -6.18 3.08 -2.99
N ASP A 143 -6.69 1.91 -2.61
CA ASP A 143 -7.04 1.58 -1.22
C ASP A 143 -6.24 0.41 -0.61
N ASP A 144 -6.71 -0.18 0.50
CA ASP A 144 -6.17 -1.40 1.10
C ASP A 144 -6.90 -2.65 0.58
N VAL A 145 -6.37 -3.28 -0.46
CA VAL A 145 -6.77 -4.59 -0.95
C VAL A 145 -5.57 -5.49 -0.99
N GLU A 146 -5.82 -6.72 -0.57
CA GLU A 146 -4.90 -7.81 -0.70
C GLU A 146 -5.22 -8.55 -1.98
N PHE A 147 -4.23 -8.65 -2.87
CA PHE A 147 -4.33 -9.48 -4.06
C PHE A 147 -3.51 -10.73 -3.88
N TRP A 148 -4.10 -11.88 -4.21
CA TRP A 148 -3.41 -13.15 -4.23
C TRP A 148 -3.56 -13.82 -5.59
N PHE A 149 -2.41 -14.13 -6.17
CA PHE A 149 -2.31 -14.89 -7.41
C PHE A 149 -1.95 -16.33 -7.04
N PRO A 150 -2.93 -17.24 -6.97
CA PRO A 150 -2.67 -18.64 -6.64
C PRO A 150 -1.66 -19.25 -7.63
N PRO A 151 -0.70 -20.05 -7.15
CA PRO A 151 0.18 -20.79 -8.03
C PRO A 151 -0.64 -21.81 -8.83
N GLY A 152 -0.52 -21.79 -10.16
CA GLY A 152 -1.24 -22.72 -11.02
C GLY A 152 -1.27 -22.27 -12.47
N LYS A 153 -1.97 -23.05 -13.30
CA LYS A 153 -2.19 -22.73 -14.72
C LYS A 153 -3.34 -21.76 -14.96
N LYS A 154 -4.15 -21.49 -13.93
CA LYS A 154 -5.29 -20.58 -14.02
C LYS A 154 -4.85 -19.13 -13.92
N SER A 155 -5.44 -18.25 -14.73
CA SER A 155 -5.23 -16.80 -14.73
C SER A 155 -6.14 -16.09 -13.73
N ILE A 156 -6.30 -16.65 -12.53
CA ILE A 156 -7.22 -16.12 -11.52
C ILE A 156 -6.46 -15.24 -10.53
N VAL A 157 -7.12 -14.18 -10.09
CA VAL A 157 -6.74 -13.31 -8.99
C VAL A 157 -7.82 -13.38 -7.91
N GLN A 158 -7.39 -13.80 -6.72
CA GLN A 158 -8.16 -13.71 -5.50
C GLN A 158 -7.90 -12.36 -4.84
N TYR A 159 -8.89 -11.83 -4.13
CA TYR A 159 -8.73 -10.57 -3.44
C TYR A 159 -9.54 -10.49 -2.15
N ARG A 160 -9.09 -9.61 -1.26
CA ARG A 160 -9.77 -9.25 -0.03
C ARG A 160 -9.68 -7.75 0.18
N SER A 161 -10.81 -7.14 0.53
CA SER A 161 -10.91 -5.72 0.86
C SER A 161 -11.68 -5.53 2.15
N ALA A 162 -11.13 -4.77 3.08
CA ALA A 162 -11.83 -4.36 4.29
C ALA A 162 -11.59 -2.87 4.54
N SER A 163 -12.64 -2.14 4.92
CA SER A 163 -12.49 -0.75 5.34
C SER A 163 -11.80 -0.67 6.70
N ARG A 164 -10.85 0.27 6.86
CA ARG A 164 -10.20 0.53 8.15
C ARG A 164 -11.13 1.18 9.18
N LEU A 165 -12.27 1.74 8.77
CA LEU A 165 -13.10 2.60 9.63
C LEU A 165 -14.55 2.14 9.68
N GLY A 166 -15.07 2.08 10.91
CA GLY A 166 -16.48 1.85 11.22
C GLY A 166 -16.94 0.41 10.99
N ASN A 167 -17.81 -0.09 11.89
CA ASN A 167 -18.52 -1.36 11.68
C ASN A 167 -19.58 -1.25 10.57
N PHE A 168 -19.94 -0.03 10.17
CA PHE A 168 -20.91 0.28 9.14
C PHE A 168 -20.31 1.31 8.18
N ASP A 169 -20.05 0.88 6.94
CA ASP A 169 -19.46 1.74 5.90
C ASP A 169 -20.48 2.15 4.83
N PHE A 170 -21.79 2.00 5.08
CA PHE A 170 -22.86 2.24 4.10
C PHE A 170 -22.61 1.61 2.71
N ASP A 171 -21.99 0.42 2.72
CA ASP A 171 -21.56 -0.32 1.52
C ASP A 171 -20.58 0.47 0.63
N VAL A 172 -19.84 1.43 1.16
CA VAL A 172 -18.84 2.20 0.39
C VAL A 172 -17.77 1.26 -0.16
N ASN A 173 -17.24 0.33 0.64
CA ASN A 173 -16.27 -0.65 0.15
C ASN A 173 -16.86 -1.49 -0.99
N ARG A 174 -18.09 -1.97 -0.84
CA ARG A 174 -18.77 -2.78 -1.86
C ARG A 174 -18.98 -1.98 -3.16
N LYS A 175 -19.42 -0.72 -3.06
CA LYS A 175 -19.58 0.18 -4.21
C LYS A 175 -18.24 0.40 -4.92
N ARG A 176 -17.15 0.55 -4.17
CA ARG A 176 -15.80 0.64 -4.72
C ARG A 176 -15.40 -0.64 -5.45
N ILE A 177 -15.53 -1.81 -4.83
CA ILE A 177 -15.20 -3.09 -5.50
C ILE A 177 -16.02 -3.29 -6.78
N LYS A 178 -17.29 -2.88 -6.80
CA LYS A 178 -18.11 -2.87 -8.01
C LYS A 178 -17.55 -1.92 -9.08
N ALA A 179 -17.14 -0.71 -8.71
CA ALA A 179 -16.52 0.23 -9.64
C ALA A 179 -15.20 -0.30 -10.22
N LEU A 180 -14.37 -0.95 -9.40
CA LEU A 180 -13.13 -1.61 -9.84
C LEU A 180 -13.41 -2.72 -10.84
N ARG A 181 -14.41 -3.56 -10.56
CA ARG A 181 -14.84 -4.60 -11.49
C ARG A 181 -15.19 -4.03 -12.86
N LEU A 182 -15.98 -2.96 -12.92
CA LEU A 182 -16.33 -2.29 -14.18
C LEU A 182 -15.09 -1.71 -14.89
N ALA A 183 -14.12 -1.18 -14.15
CA ALA A 183 -12.88 -0.65 -14.72
C ALA A 183 -11.99 -1.78 -15.29
N LEU A 184 -11.93 -2.93 -14.63
CA LEU A 184 -11.18 -4.11 -15.08
C LEU A 184 -11.86 -4.79 -16.27
N GLU A 185 -13.19 -4.88 -16.29
CA GLU A 185 -13.96 -5.40 -17.42
C GLU A 185 -13.67 -4.60 -18.71
N LYS A 186 -13.53 -3.27 -18.62
CA LYS A 186 -13.09 -2.42 -19.75
C LYS A 186 -11.67 -2.76 -20.24
N LYS A 187 -10.81 -3.30 -19.38
CA LYS A 187 -9.46 -3.80 -19.73
C LYS A 187 -9.47 -5.25 -20.22
N GLY A 188 -10.65 -5.86 -20.35
CA GLY A 188 -10.81 -7.24 -20.84
C GLY A 188 -10.65 -8.31 -19.76
N TRP A 189 -10.74 -7.94 -18.48
CA TRP A 189 -10.85 -8.91 -17.39
C TRP A 189 -12.27 -9.46 -17.30
N ALA A 190 -12.44 -10.63 -16.70
CA ALA A 190 -13.74 -11.20 -16.39
C ALA A 190 -13.82 -11.54 -14.90
N SER A 191 -15.02 -11.58 -14.32
CA SER A 191 -15.23 -12.27 -13.05
C SER A 191 -15.59 -13.73 -13.32
N GLU A 192 -15.13 -14.66 -12.49
CA GLU A 192 -15.83 -15.96 -12.44
C GLU A 192 -17.30 -15.73 -12.08
N ASN A 193 -18.20 -16.43 -12.77
CA ASN A 193 -19.64 -16.20 -12.68
C ASN A 193 -20.10 -16.19 -11.21
N SER A 194 -20.57 -15.03 -10.75
CA SER A 194 -21.46 -14.95 -9.60
C SER A 194 -22.81 -15.53 -10.02
N PHE A 195 -23.26 -16.58 -9.34
CA PHE A 195 -24.60 -17.16 -9.50
C PHE A 195 -25.70 -16.13 -9.24
#